data_AF-A0A934YQ97-F1
#
_entry.id   AF-A0A934YQ97-F1
#
_cell.length_a   1.000
_cell.length_b   1.000
_cell.length_c   1.000
_cell.angle_alpha   90.00
_cell.angle_beta   90.00
_cell.angle_gamma   90.00
#
_symmetry.space_group_name_H-M   'P 1'
#
loop_
_entity.id
_entity.type
_entity.pdbx_description
1 polymer ?
#
loop_
_entity_poly.entity_id
_entity_poly.type
_entity_poly.pdbx_seq_one_letter_code
_entity_poly.pdbx_strand_id
1 'polypeptide(L)'
;MKTKYVVISSVLLMLLSLIGPVDAYGQKKKIKDLPTVSDPGGNCDNNTYKLVFQDEFEGNELDRTKWITHFPFSDDGSENCESCRYLGSNNSVFMDDQVSVTDGMLKLAVEQKETTWYSKTTQHRGSAIRSIGSAEFTYGKYEIHCRIPNGRGLWPAFWMFGGETEIDVFEICGERPKWLKGSLHQWGDTRYSNTGKYKGVDHSADFHTYAVEWDRDEIRWYLDGEVIYVRGRYVDRRGRPLPGCDRPSGSNRIAPYFPRPQDKVNVLADNSVDKPKGYCNGPKKPEPWPTESAMLVDYIRVYQRVPQEGLSDLCSAPKKLTLSPSNAVLKNSDQRNVELTGAHGSLLWECSEGLQITERTYNGVTVKAVGKAGKQWIRVVSTNDPCSTETVTLEVPLEIVL
;
A
#
# COMPACT_ATOMS: atom_id res chain seq x y z
N MET A 1 -65.87 -0.14 9.83
CA MET A 1 -64.52 0.15 9.29
C MET A 1 -63.76 -1.15 9.10
N LYS A 2 -63.70 -1.66 7.86
CA LYS A 2 -62.76 -2.71 7.43
C LYS A 2 -62.46 -2.45 5.96
N THR A 3 -61.30 -1.87 5.67
CA THR A 3 -60.81 -1.69 4.31
C THR A 3 -60.12 -2.98 3.88
N LYS A 4 -60.66 -3.62 2.83
CA LYS A 4 -60.01 -4.73 2.11
C LYS A 4 -59.05 -4.13 1.09
N TYR A 5 -57.78 -4.50 1.13
CA TYR A 5 -56.85 -4.26 0.03
C TYR A 5 -56.94 -5.42 -0.97
N VAL A 6 -57.20 -5.07 -2.23
CA VAL A 6 -57.22 -5.96 -3.38
C VAL A 6 -55.79 -6.11 -3.89
N VAL A 7 -55.39 -7.36 -4.07
CA VAL A 7 -54.17 -7.79 -4.76
C VAL A 7 -54.33 -7.54 -6.25
N ILE A 8 -53.35 -6.90 -6.90
CA ILE A 8 -53.14 -7.03 -8.33
C ILE A 8 -51.70 -7.47 -8.57
N SER A 9 -51.59 -8.78 -8.84
CA SER A 9 -50.47 -9.43 -9.50
C SER A 9 -50.44 -8.97 -10.96
N SER A 10 -49.26 -8.66 -11.49
CA SER A 10 -49.04 -8.51 -12.93
C SER A 10 -47.78 -9.28 -13.30
N VAL A 11 -48.02 -10.55 -13.64
CA VAL A 11 -47.10 -11.39 -14.39
C VAL A 11 -47.11 -10.92 -15.84
N LEU A 12 -45.95 -10.59 -16.42
CA LEU A 12 -45.77 -10.70 -17.87
C LEU A 12 -44.30 -10.91 -18.30
N LEU A 13 -44.09 -12.13 -18.82
CA LEU A 13 -43.19 -12.58 -19.88
C LEU A 13 -41.65 -12.52 -19.74
N MET A 14 -41.09 -13.73 -19.67
CA MET A 14 -39.75 -14.10 -20.08
C MET A 14 -39.55 -14.08 -21.61
N LEU A 15 -38.29 -13.80 -21.98
CA LEU A 15 -37.51 -14.29 -23.13
C LEU A 15 -37.81 -13.75 -24.53
N LEU A 16 -36.93 -12.85 -25.00
CA LEU A 16 -36.27 -13.01 -26.29
C LEU A 16 -34.91 -12.29 -26.32
N SER A 17 -33.90 -13.08 -26.67
CA SER A 17 -32.52 -12.72 -26.94
C SER A 17 -32.39 -11.65 -28.03
N LEU A 18 -31.63 -10.59 -27.76
CA LEU A 18 -30.86 -9.89 -28.78
C LEU A 18 -29.46 -9.66 -28.21
N ILE A 19 -28.52 -10.48 -28.71
CA ILE A 19 -27.09 -10.19 -28.67
C ILE A 19 -26.91 -8.90 -29.49
N GLY A 20 -26.87 -7.77 -28.79
CA GLY A 20 -26.41 -6.51 -29.35
C GLY A 20 -24.87 -6.51 -29.38
N PRO A 21 -24.25 -5.87 -30.37
CA PRO A 21 -22.79 -5.86 -30.49
C PRO A 21 -22.17 -5.24 -29.23
N VAL A 22 -21.12 -5.88 -28.73
CA VAL A 22 -20.20 -5.35 -27.72
C VAL A 22 -19.42 -4.20 -28.37
N ASP A 23 -20.06 -3.06 -28.58
CA ASP A 23 -19.46 -1.84 -29.11
C ASP A 23 -20.20 -0.62 -28.56
N ALA A 24 -20.05 -0.38 -27.26
CA ALA A 24 -20.37 0.90 -26.63
C ALA A 24 -19.47 1.15 -25.40
N TYR A 25 -18.16 0.97 -25.55
CA TYR A 25 -17.21 1.59 -24.63
C TYR A 25 -17.16 3.09 -24.94
N GLY A 26 -17.51 3.91 -23.95
CA GLY A 26 -17.84 5.33 -24.08
C GLY A 26 -16.88 6.17 -24.92
N GLN A 27 -17.46 7.07 -25.72
CA GLN A 27 -16.70 8.08 -26.46
C GLN A 27 -15.81 8.87 -25.51
N LYS A 28 -14.48 8.81 -25.71
CA LYS A 28 -13.55 9.73 -25.05
C LYS A 28 -13.89 11.16 -25.48
N LYS A 29 -14.52 11.95 -24.61
CA LYS A 29 -14.70 13.39 -24.84
C LYS A 29 -13.32 14.01 -25.08
N LYS A 30 -13.17 14.78 -26.17
CA LYS A 30 -11.89 15.45 -26.44
C LYS A 30 -11.69 16.49 -25.34
N ILE A 31 -10.45 16.69 -24.87
CA ILE A 31 -10.15 17.60 -23.75
C ILE A 31 -10.73 19.02 -23.98
N LYS A 32 -10.72 19.50 -25.24
CA LYS A 32 -11.34 20.78 -25.62
C LYS A 32 -12.83 20.90 -25.29
N ASP A 33 -13.54 19.78 -25.23
CA ASP A 33 -14.99 19.68 -24.99
C ASP A 33 -15.32 19.52 -23.49
N LEU A 34 -14.32 19.44 -22.61
CA LEU A 34 -14.52 19.46 -21.17
C LEU A 34 -14.92 20.88 -20.70
N PRO A 35 -15.85 20.99 -19.73
CA PRO A 35 -16.22 22.27 -19.15
C PRO A 35 -15.02 22.90 -18.41
N THR A 36 -14.94 24.22 -18.45
CA THR A 36 -14.03 24.98 -17.59
C THR A 36 -14.68 25.21 -16.23
N VAL A 37 -13.86 25.23 -15.18
CA VAL A 37 -14.27 25.57 -13.82
C VAL A 37 -13.51 26.81 -13.35
N SER A 38 -14.05 27.50 -12.34
CA SER A 38 -13.31 28.56 -11.65
C SER A 38 -12.11 27.93 -10.94
N ASP A 39 -10.94 28.46 -11.25
CA ASP A 39 -9.67 28.05 -10.67
C ASP A 39 -9.15 29.22 -9.82
N PRO A 40 -9.04 29.06 -8.48
CA PRO A 40 -8.61 30.13 -7.59
C PRO A 40 -7.12 30.49 -7.76
N GLY A 41 -6.39 29.78 -8.61
CA GLY A 41 -4.95 29.89 -8.73
C GLY A 41 -4.26 28.79 -7.93
N GLY A 42 -3.04 28.48 -8.35
CA GLY A 42 -2.19 27.48 -7.73
C GLY A 42 -1.71 27.97 -6.37
N ASN A 43 -2.01 27.23 -5.30
CA ASN A 43 -1.49 27.52 -3.97
C ASN A 43 -0.45 26.46 -3.61
N CYS A 44 0.76 26.88 -3.28
CA CYS A 44 1.75 25.97 -2.73
C CYS A 44 1.43 25.70 -1.27
N ASP A 45 1.04 24.48 -0.96
CA ASP A 45 0.98 24.06 0.43
C ASP A 45 2.41 23.78 0.92
N ASN A 46 2.93 24.75 1.66
CA ASN A 46 4.28 24.70 2.26
C ASN A 46 4.24 24.21 3.72
N ASN A 47 3.10 23.74 4.22
CA ASN A 47 3.04 23.14 5.54
C ASN A 47 3.94 21.90 5.61
N THR A 48 4.51 21.67 6.78
CA THR A 48 5.31 20.46 7.04
C THR A 48 4.41 19.22 7.05
N TYR A 49 4.91 18.12 6.49
CA TYR A 49 4.25 16.82 6.56
C TYR A 49 4.20 16.29 7.99
N LYS A 50 3.06 15.72 8.37
CA LYS A 50 2.80 15.02 9.62
C LYS A 50 2.50 13.57 9.32
N LEU A 51 3.10 12.64 10.06
CA LEU A 51 2.85 11.22 9.85
C LEU A 51 1.46 10.86 10.39
N VAL A 52 0.63 10.20 9.60
CA VAL A 52 -0.76 9.85 9.99
C VAL A 52 -1.08 8.37 9.94
N PHE A 53 -0.25 7.58 9.24
CA PHE A 53 -0.33 6.12 9.20
C PHE A 53 1.05 5.55 8.88
N GLN A 54 1.42 4.45 9.54
CA GLN A 54 2.66 3.72 9.27
C GLN A 54 2.49 2.23 9.54
N ASP A 55 3.29 1.44 8.84
CA ASP A 55 3.70 0.12 9.29
C ASP A 55 5.17 -0.11 8.96
N GLU A 56 5.91 -0.54 9.97
CA GLU A 56 7.35 -0.86 9.92
C GLU A 56 7.57 -2.38 9.95
N PHE A 57 6.49 -3.17 10.00
CA PHE A 57 6.51 -4.63 9.89
C PHE A 57 7.41 -5.36 10.90
N GLU A 58 7.52 -4.80 12.11
CA GLU A 58 8.37 -5.29 13.21
C GLU A 58 7.86 -6.55 13.92
N GLY A 59 6.62 -6.96 13.65
CA GLY A 59 6.02 -8.17 14.22
C GLY A 59 6.48 -9.47 13.57
N ASN A 60 5.92 -10.58 14.04
CA ASN A 60 6.08 -11.91 13.42
C ASN A 60 4.94 -12.26 12.43
N GLU A 61 3.95 -11.39 12.30
CA GLU A 61 2.80 -11.57 11.42
C GLU A 61 2.28 -10.22 10.92
N LEU A 62 1.43 -10.26 9.88
CA LEU A 62 0.78 -9.07 9.36
C LEU A 62 -0.21 -8.52 10.38
N ASP A 63 -0.10 -7.22 10.72
CA ASP A 63 -1.04 -6.55 11.59
C ASP A 63 -2.43 -6.45 10.93
N ARG A 64 -3.34 -7.37 11.31
CA ARG A 64 -4.72 -7.44 10.80
C ARG A 64 -5.61 -6.31 11.29
N THR A 65 -5.16 -5.49 12.23
CA THR A 65 -5.84 -4.24 12.60
C THR A 65 -5.54 -3.11 11.63
N LYS A 66 -4.53 -3.27 10.77
CA LYS A 66 -4.16 -2.32 9.70
C LYS A 66 -4.42 -2.86 8.31
N TRP A 67 -4.25 -4.17 8.09
CA TRP A 67 -4.20 -4.75 6.75
C TRP A 67 -5.16 -5.95 6.56
N ILE A 68 -5.80 -5.98 5.40
CA ILE A 68 -6.45 -7.17 4.84
C ILE A 68 -5.67 -7.68 3.62
N THR A 69 -5.88 -8.93 3.25
CA THR A 69 -5.15 -9.64 2.17
C THR A 69 -6.06 -10.02 1.00
N HIS A 70 -7.19 -9.34 0.89
CA HIS A 70 -8.18 -9.48 -0.17
C HIS A 70 -8.75 -8.10 -0.53
N PHE A 71 -9.46 -8.03 -1.64
CA PHE A 71 -10.23 -6.85 -2.02
C PHE A 71 -11.63 -6.94 -1.41
N PRO A 72 -12.13 -5.90 -0.74
CA PRO A 72 -13.43 -5.91 -0.07
C PRO A 72 -14.56 -5.61 -1.07
N PHE A 73 -14.64 -6.41 -2.14
CA PHE A 73 -15.63 -6.23 -3.20
C PHE A 73 -16.97 -6.93 -2.91
N SER A 74 -17.06 -7.73 -1.85
CA SER A 74 -18.34 -8.24 -1.37
C SER A 74 -19.09 -7.17 -0.55
N ASP A 75 -20.42 -7.28 -0.51
CA ASP A 75 -21.28 -6.33 0.22
C ASP A 75 -20.99 -6.33 1.74
N ASP A 76 -20.56 -7.47 2.28
CA ASP A 76 -20.20 -7.63 3.70
C ASP A 76 -18.72 -7.32 3.99
N GLY A 77 -17.96 -6.92 2.98
CA GLY A 77 -16.52 -6.66 3.06
C GLY A 77 -15.67 -7.90 3.35
N SER A 78 -16.23 -9.11 3.30
CA SER A 78 -15.49 -10.37 3.38
C SER A 78 -14.71 -10.67 2.08
N GLU A 79 -14.01 -11.79 2.07
CA GLU A 79 -13.38 -12.32 0.87
C GLU A 79 -14.31 -13.17 0.01
N ASN A 80 -15.57 -13.37 0.41
CA ASN A 80 -16.50 -14.33 -0.20
C ASN A 80 -17.08 -13.82 -1.53
N CYS A 81 -16.22 -13.47 -2.48
CA CYS A 81 -16.60 -13.10 -3.83
C CYS A 81 -15.54 -13.54 -4.85
N GLU A 82 -15.97 -13.72 -6.11
CA GLU A 82 -15.09 -14.14 -7.20
C GLU A 82 -13.89 -13.18 -7.32
N SER A 83 -14.14 -11.87 -7.42
CA SER A 83 -13.11 -10.85 -7.65
C SER A 83 -12.30 -10.45 -6.40
N CYS A 84 -12.55 -11.04 -5.24
CA CYS A 84 -11.93 -10.63 -3.97
C CYS A 84 -10.46 -11.05 -3.86
N ARG A 85 -10.02 -12.04 -4.65
CA ARG A 85 -8.66 -12.61 -4.60
C ARG A 85 -7.90 -12.50 -5.94
N TYR A 86 -8.36 -11.70 -6.89
CA TYR A 86 -7.58 -11.40 -8.10
C TYR A 86 -8.01 -10.07 -8.73
N LEU A 87 -7.10 -9.43 -9.46
CA LEU A 87 -7.38 -8.19 -10.17
C LEU A 87 -7.28 -8.37 -11.69
N GLY A 88 -8.20 -7.73 -12.40
CA GLY A 88 -8.15 -7.51 -13.84
C GLY A 88 -7.65 -8.71 -14.64
N SER A 89 -6.51 -8.52 -15.31
CA SER A 89 -5.90 -9.52 -16.18
C SER A 89 -4.86 -10.42 -15.51
N ASN A 90 -4.73 -10.37 -14.19
CA ASN A 90 -3.74 -11.16 -13.46
C ASN A 90 -3.97 -12.66 -13.70
N ASN A 91 -2.87 -13.35 -13.96
CA ASN A 91 -2.76 -14.79 -14.06
C ASN A 91 -2.33 -15.42 -12.72
N SER A 92 -2.72 -14.80 -11.61
CA SER A 92 -2.50 -15.30 -10.26
C SER A 92 -3.72 -15.07 -9.38
N VAL A 93 -3.88 -15.92 -8.37
CA VAL A 93 -4.82 -15.71 -7.24
C VAL A 93 -4.02 -15.28 -6.02
N PHE A 94 -4.45 -14.20 -5.36
CA PHE A 94 -3.87 -13.73 -4.11
C PHE A 94 -4.23 -14.66 -2.97
N MET A 95 -3.23 -15.15 -2.22
CA MET A 95 -3.44 -16.10 -1.12
C MET A 95 -2.73 -15.63 0.14
N ASP A 96 -3.34 -15.90 1.31
CA ASP A 96 -2.80 -15.47 2.60
C ASP A 96 -1.44 -16.11 2.91
N ASP A 97 -1.21 -17.34 2.46
CA ASP A 97 0.07 -18.05 2.62
C ASP A 97 1.21 -17.45 1.79
N GLN A 98 0.95 -16.44 0.95
CA GLN A 98 1.95 -15.68 0.21
C GLN A 98 2.31 -14.34 0.86
N VAL A 99 1.68 -14.00 1.99
CA VAL A 99 1.95 -12.80 2.77
C VAL A 99 2.57 -13.21 4.10
N SER A 100 3.76 -12.71 4.38
CA SER A 100 4.46 -13.01 5.63
C SER A 100 5.21 -11.79 6.13
N VAL A 101 5.33 -11.67 7.45
CA VAL A 101 6.15 -10.65 8.09
C VAL A 101 7.19 -11.36 8.94
N THR A 102 8.45 -11.04 8.77
CA THR A 102 9.54 -11.64 9.52
C THR A 102 10.72 -10.68 9.55
N ASP A 103 11.33 -10.51 10.73
CA ASP A 103 12.53 -9.69 10.94
C ASP A 103 12.42 -8.26 10.39
N GLY A 104 11.35 -7.55 10.74
CA GLY A 104 11.15 -6.14 10.34
C GLY A 104 10.79 -5.96 8.87
N MET A 105 10.27 -7.01 8.21
CA MET A 105 10.07 -6.99 6.78
C MET A 105 8.81 -7.73 6.36
N LEU A 106 7.98 -7.06 5.58
CA LEU A 106 6.89 -7.68 4.85
C LEU A 106 7.42 -8.32 3.57
N LYS A 107 7.09 -9.59 3.37
CA LYS A 107 7.34 -10.34 2.15
C LYS A 107 6.02 -10.61 1.42
N LEU A 108 5.93 -10.09 0.20
CA LEU A 108 4.86 -10.35 -0.77
C LEU A 108 5.37 -11.35 -1.81
N ALA A 109 5.10 -12.64 -1.58
CA ALA A 109 5.58 -13.75 -2.38
C ALA A 109 4.68 -14.08 -3.59
N VAL A 110 5.23 -14.90 -4.48
CA VAL A 110 4.55 -15.55 -5.61
C VAL A 110 4.96 -17.02 -5.63
N GLU A 111 4.05 -17.89 -6.09
CA GLU A 111 4.29 -19.33 -6.16
C GLU A 111 3.70 -19.88 -7.46
N GLN A 112 4.42 -20.79 -8.13
CA GLN A 112 3.83 -21.59 -9.22
C GLN A 112 3.03 -22.75 -8.62
N LYS A 113 1.72 -22.53 -8.47
CA LYS A 113 0.80 -23.53 -7.95
C LYS A 113 -0.58 -23.32 -8.54
N GLU A 114 -1.09 -24.36 -9.19
CA GLU A 114 -2.47 -24.34 -9.68
C GLU A 114 -3.43 -24.06 -8.53
N THR A 115 -4.21 -23.00 -8.70
CA THR A 115 -5.10 -22.50 -7.67
C THR A 115 -6.41 -22.09 -8.29
N THR A 116 -7.49 -22.63 -7.75
CA THR A 116 -8.86 -22.31 -8.13
C THR A 116 -9.51 -21.46 -7.04
N TRP A 117 -10.00 -20.29 -7.43
CA TRP A 117 -10.83 -19.42 -6.60
C TRP A 117 -12.17 -19.26 -7.29
N TYR A 118 -13.25 -19.78 -6.68
CA TYR A 118 -14.56 -19.90 -7.32
C TYR A 118 -14.45 -20.58 -8.70
N SER A 119 -14.82 -19.87 -9.77
CA SER A 119 -14.82 -20.34 -11.16
C SER A 119 -13.48 -20.11 -11.88
N LYS A 120 -12.53 -19.38 -11.26
CA LYS A 120 -11.26 -18.98 -11.88
C LYS A 120 -10.12 -19.87 -11.41
N THR A 121 -9.53 -20.62 -12.35
CA THR A 121 -8.28 -21.35 -12.14
C THR A 121 -7.11 -20.59 -12.75
N THR A 122 -6.05 -20.41 -11.98
CA THR A 122 -4.77 -19.85 -12.43
C THR A 122 -3.63 -20.81 -12.09
N GLN A 123 -2.47 -20.60 -12.72
CA GLN A 123 -1.29 -21.46 -12.53
C GLN A 123 -0.33 -20.92 -11.47
N HIS A 124 -0.68 -19.80 -10.86
CA HIS A 124 0.18 -19.05 -9.97
C HIS A 124 -0.60 -18.47 -8.79
N ARG A 125 0.08 -18.33 -7.66
CA ARG A 125 -0.38 -17.56 -6.52
C ARG A 125 0.41 -16.27 -6.43
N GLY A 126 -0.24 -15.23 -5.96
CA GLY A 126 0.39 -13.96 -5.62
C GLY A 126 0.03 -13.54 -4.21
N SER A 127 0.45 -12.34 -3.87
CA SER A 127 0.18 -11.71 -2.58
C SER A 127 -0.31 -10.28 -2.77
N ALA A 128 -1.21 -9.85 -1.90
CA ALA A 128 -1.69 -8.49 -1.85
C ALA A 128 -2.00 -8.11 -0.40
N ILE A 129 -1.75 -6.86 -0.04
CA ILE A 129 -2.25 -6.23 1.17
C ILE A 129 -2.99 -4.94 0.81
N ARG A 130 -4.01 -4.62 1.58
CA ARG A 130 -4.79 -3.38 1.49
C ARG A 130 -5.03 -2.85 2.89
N SER A 131 -4.88 -1.55 3.11
CA SER A 131 -5.23 -0.94 4.40
C SER A 131 -6.73 -1.16 4.68
N ILE A 132 -7.09 -1.43 5.94
CA ILE A 132 -8.48 -1.70 6.30
C ILE A 132 -9.38 -0.50 5.94
N GLY A 133 -10.69 -0.74 5.78
CA GLY A 133 -11.63 0.28 5.31
C GLY A 133 -11.69 1.56 6.16
N SER A 134 -11.31 1.53 7.44
CA SER A 134 -11.22 2.73 8.28
C SER A 134 -9.93 3.56 8.05
N ALA A 135 -8.93 2.98 7.37
CA ALA A 135 -7.66 3.62 7.04
C ALA A 135 -7.67 4.09 5.58
N GLU A 136 -8.46 5.15 5.32
CA GLU A 136 -8.56 5.83 4.04
C GLU A 136 -8.06 7.28 4.13
N PHE A 137 -7.46 7.77 3.04
CA PHE A 137 -6.78 9.05 3.02
C PHE A 137 -7.21 9.91 1.82
N THR A 138 -7.30 11.21 2.02
CA THR A 138 -7.43 12.21 0.96
C THR A 138 -6.24 13.16 1.05
N TYR A 139 -5.52 13.33 -0.06
CA TYR A 139 -4.24 14.03 -0.10
C TYR A 139 -3.18 13.43 0.85
N GLY A 140 -1.92 13.72 0.55
CA GLY A 140 -0.80 13.30 1.38
C GLY A 140 0.40 12.85 0.57
N LYS A 141 1.45 12.49 1.29
CA LYS A 141 2.60 11.75 0.76
C LYS A 141 2.41 10.29 1.13
N TYR A 142 2.38 9.41 0.13
CA TYR A 142 2.29 7.97 0.27
C TYR A 142 3.66 7.41 -0.11
N GLU A 143 4.30 6.71 0.82
CA GLU A 143 5.68 6.26 0.68
C GLU A 143 5.80 4.78 1.02
N ILE A 144 6.61 4.08 0.25
CA ILE A 144 7.01 2.69 0.48
C ILE A 144 8.52 2.56 0.27
N HIS A 145 9.19 1.85 1.17
CA HIS A 145 10.57 1.43 0.97
C HIS A 145 10.62 -0.06 0.72
N CYS A 146 11.00 -0.45 -0.49
CA CYS A 146 10.94 -1.84 -0.91
C CYS A 146 11.96 -2.18 -1.98
N ARG A 147 12.29 -3.48 -2.05
CA ARG A 147 12.99 -4.09 -3.18
C ARG A 147 12.01 -4.96 -3.95
N ILE A 148 11.92 -4.74 -5.26
CA ILE A 148 11.00 -5.51 -6.12
C ILE A 148 11.65 -6.80 -6.63
N PRO A 149 10.87 -7.83 -7.01
CA PRO A 149 11.43 -9.06 -7.56
C PRO A 149 11.80 -8.92 -9.05
N ASN A 150 12.88 -9.59 -9.45
CA ASN A 150 13.21 -9.82 -10.86
C ASN A 150 12.53 -11.12 -11.34
N GLY A 151 12.00 -11.11 -12.55
CA GLY A 151 11.40 -12.32 -13.13
C GLY A 151 10.37 -12.02 -14.21
N ARG A 152 10.32 -12.89 -15.23
CA ARG A 152 9.34 -12.78 -16.31
C ARG A 152 7.92 -12.82 -15.77
N GLY A 153 7.08 -11.89 -16.21
CA GLY A 153 5.67 -11.85 -15.80
C GLY A 153 5.38 -11.31 -14.41
N LEU A 154 6.39 -11.16 -13.53
CA LEU A 154 6.18 -10.59 -12.21
C LEU A 154 5.77 -9.13 -12.33
N TRP A 155 4.74 -8.76 -11.57
CA TRP A 155 4.13 -7.44 -11.57
C TRP A 155 3.91 -6.96 -10.13
N PRO A 156 4.99 -6.51 -9.47
CA PRO A 156 4.91 -5.79 -8.21
C PRO A 156 4.33 -4.37 -8.41
N ALA A 157 3.47 -3.96 -7.48
CA ALA A 157 2.86 -2.64 -7.48
C ALA A 157 2.68 -2.07 -6.06
N PHE A 158 2.79 -0.75 -5.95
CA PHE A 158 2.32 0.03 -4.79
C PHE A 158 1.42 1.14 -5.30
N TRP A 159 0.21 1.20 -4.78
CA TRP A 159 -0.88 1.98 -5.37
C TRP A 159 -1.95 2.30 -4.34
N MET A 160 -2.82 3.22 -4.70
CA MET A 160 -3.94 3.63 -3.88
C MET A 160 -5.23 3.45 -4.66
N PHE A 161 -6.29 2.99 -4.00
CA PHE A 161 -7.60 2.80 -4.63
C PHE A 161 -8.75 3.13 -3.67
N GLY A 162 -9.74 3.87 -4.16
CA GLY A 162 -11.01 4.05 -3.47
C GLY A 162 -12.06 4.77 -4.33
N GLY A 163 -13.29 4.28 -4.26
CA GLY A 163 -14.38 4.71 -5.13
C GLY A 163 -14.03 4.51 -6.61
N GLU A 164 -13.83 5.62 -7.32
CA GLU A 164 -13.47 5.63 -8.73
C GLU A 164 -12.00 6.05 -8.97
N THR A 165 -11.22 6.22 -7.90
CA THR A 165 -9.91 6.85 -7.97
C THR A 165 -8.82 5.85 -7.70
N GLU A 166 -7.83 5.84 -8.60
CA GLU A 166 -6.63 5.04 -8.49
C GLU A 166 -5.39 5.86 -8.83
N ILE A 167 -4.38 5.71 -7.98
CA ILE A 167 -3.10 6.39 -8.08
C ILE A 167 -2.02 5.32 -7.91
N ASP A 168 -1.31 5.00 -8.99
CA ASP A 168 -0.20 4.06 -8.93
C ASP A 168 1.07 4.82 -8.57
N VAL A 169 1.64 4.55 -7.40
CA VAL A 169 2.96 5.07 -7.02
C VAL A 169 4.02 4.41 -7.87
N PHE A 170 3.96 3.08 -7.98
CA PHE A 170 4.67 2.38 -9.01
C PHE A 170 3.91 1.14 -9.50
N GLU A 171 4.10 0.84 -10.79
CA GLU A 171 3.96 -0.47 -11.39
C GLU A 171 5.27 -0.80 -12.11
N ILE A 172 5.91 -1.91 -11.73
CA ILE A 172 7.16 -2.35 -12.32
C ILE A 172 6.98 -3.78 -12.82
N CYS A 173 7.55 -4.09 -13.98
CA CYS A 173 7.60 -5.47 -14.47
C CYS A 173 8.96 -6.09 -14.13
N GLY A 174 8.97 -7.26 -13.49
CA GLY A 174 10.19 -7.92 -13.06
C GLY A 174 11.16 -8.27 -14.20
N GLU A 175 10.66 -8.46 -15.42
CA GLU A 175 11.47 -8.64 -16.65
C GLU A 175 12.11 -7.34 -17.19
N ARG A 176 11.65 -6.19 -16.71
CA ARG A 176 12.10 -4.87 -17.14
C ARG A 176 12.28 -3.97 -15.91
N PRO A 177 13.14 -4.35 -14.95
CA PRO A 177 13.22 -3.72 -13.64
C PRO A 177 13.83 -2.31 -13.68
N LYS A 178 14.21 -1.79 -14.86
CA LYS A 178 14.65 -0.39 -15.03
C LYS A 178 13.52 0.57 -15.39
N TRP A 179 12.30 0.08 -15.59
CA TRP A 179 11.16 0.88 -16.00
C TRP A 179 10.14 0.95 -14.89
N LEU A 180 9.96 2.14 -14.34
CA LEU A 180 8.88 2.49 -13.44
C LEU A 180 7.75 3.14 -14.23
N LYS A 181 6.52 2.70 -13.98
CA LYS A 181 5.32 3.45 -14.32
C LYS A 181 4.64 3.95 -13.07
N GLY A 182 3.99 5.08 -13.17
CA GLY A 182 2.91 5.42 -12.26
C GLY A 182 1.84 6.14 -13.04
N SER A 183 0.61 5.95 -12.60
CA SER A 183 -0.56 6.35 -13.35
C SER A 183 -1.59 6.98 -12.45
N LEU A 184 -2.46 7.76 -13.08
CA LEU A 184 -3.72 8.17 -12.51
C LEU A 184 -4.81 7.50 -13.32
N HIS A 185 -5.79 6.94 -12.62
CA HIS A 185 -6.96 6.33 -13.20
C HIS A 185 -8.20 6.90 -12.53
N GLN A 186 -9.13 7.39 -13.36
CA GLN A 186 -10.50 7.67 -12.95
C GLN A 186 -11.40 6.63 -13.61
N TRP A 187 -11.99 5.78 -12.78
CA TRP A 187 -12.95 4.74 -13.12
C TRP A 187 -14.37 5.31 -13.16
N GLY A 188 -15.36 4.47 -13.53
CA GLY A 188 -16.76 4.85 -13.71
C GLY A 188 -17.24 4.65 -15.16
N ASP A 189 -18.35 5.31 -15.53
CA ASP A 189 -18.97 5.20 -16.87
C ASP A 189 -17.99 5.53 -18.00
N THR A 190 -17.06 6.46 -17.76
CA THR A 190 -15.96 6.77 -18.67
C THR A 190 -14.64 6.64 -17.94
N ARG A 191 -13.78 5.74 -18.42
CA ARG A 191 -12.42 5.56 -17.90
C ARG A 191 -11.48 6.62 -18.45
N TYR A 192 -10.85 7.38 -17.57
CA TYR A 192 -9.74 8.26 -17.90
C TYR A 192 -8.45 7.75 -17.28
N SER A 193 -7.34 7.93 -17.98
CA SER A 193 -6.04 7.61 -17.42
C SER A 193 -4.93 8.53 -17.93
N ASN A 194 -3.89 8.66 -17.12
CA ASN A 194 -2.64 9.28 -17.53
C ASN A 194 -1.47 8.56 -16.87
N THR A 195 -0.53 8.07 -17.67
CA THR A 195 0.60 7.28 -17.19
C THR A 195 1.91 8.00 -17.48
N GLY A 196 2.74 8.15 -16.45
CA GLY A 196 4.15 8.49 -16.56
C GLY A 196 5.01 7.23 -16.72
N LYS A 197 6.15 7.36 -17.41
CA LYS A 197 7.17 6.32 -17.46
C LYS A 197 8.51 6.94 -17.13
N TYR A 198 9.27 6.28 -16.27
CA TYR A 198 10.62 6.67 -15.91
C TYR A 198 11.55 5.48 -16.13
N LYS A 199 12.69 5.73 -16.76
CA LYS A 199 13.75 4.72 -16.91
C LYS A 199 14.92 5.15 -16.03
N GLY A 200 15.26 4.33 -15.04
CA GLY A 200 16.26 4.67 -14.03
C GLY A 200 17.17 3.51 -13.65
N VAL A 201 17.36 3.38 -12.35
CA VAL A 201 18.09 2.30 -11.67
C VAL A 201 17.43 0.94 -11.91
N ASP A 202 18.16 -0.14 -11.61
CA ASP A 202 17.56 -1.48 -11.56
C ASP A 202 16.85 -1.66 -10.22
N HIS A 203 15.52 -1.51 -10.23
CA HIS A 203 14.68 -1.57 -9.04
C HIS A 203 14.74 -2.92 -8.31
N SER A 204 15.22 -3.98 -8.98
CA SER A 204 15.34 -5.32 -8.39
C SER A 204 16.65 -5.54 -7.63
N ALA A 205 17.65 -4.67 -7.85
CA ALA A 205 19.00 -4.83 -7.33
C ALA A 205 19.13 -4.42 -5.86
N ASP A 206 18.37 -3.40 -5.41
CA ASP A 206 18.44 -2.87 -4.06
C ASP A 206 17.08 -2.35 -3.59
N PHE A 207 16.97 -2.00 -2.31
CA PHE A 207 15.82 -1.28 -1.78
C PHE A 207 15.83 0.16 -2.28
N HIS A 208 14.63 0.65 -2.60
CA HIS A 208 14.39 2.02 -3.05
C HIS A 208 13.17 2.58 -2.35
N THR A 209 13.16 3.90 -2.16
CA THR A 209 11.99 4.62 -1.67
C THR A 209 11.18 5.15 -2.84
N TYR A 210 9.93 4.71 -2.94
CA TYR A 210 8.97 5.18 -3.92
C TYR A 210 7.91 6.00 -3.21
N ALA A 211 7.59 7.17 -3.75
CA ALA A 211 6.52 7.98 -3.16
C ALA A 211 5.69 8.73 -4.19
N VAL A 212 4.46 9.03 -3.79
CA VAL A 212 3.61 10.02 -4.45
C VAL A 212 3.20 11.06 -3.43
N GLU A 213 3.37 12.33 -3.78
CA GLU A 213 2.66 13.42 -3.13
C GLU A 213 1.41 13.75 -3.94
N TRP A 214 0.25 13.51 -3.37
CA TRP A 214 -1.03 13.95 -3.89
C TRP A 214 -1.49 15.19 -3.13
N ASP A 215 -1.53 16.31 -3.85
CA ASP A 215 -2.02 17.59 -3.36
C ASP A 215 -3.29 18.01 -4.13
N ARG A 216 -3.91 19.11 -3.70
CA ARG A 216 -5.10 19.70 -4.31
C ARG A 216 -4.94 19.93 -5.81
N ASP A 217 -3.76 20.40 -6.23
CA ASP A 217 -3.55 20.95 -7.57
C ASP A 217 -2.50 20.22 -8.41
N GLU A 218 -1.71 19.34 -7.79
CA GLU A 218 -0.78 18.49 -8.52
C GLU A 218 -0.47 17.19 -7.77
N ILE A 219 0.02 16.22 -8.53
CA ILE A 219 0.54 14.96 -8.03
C ILE A 219 1.98 14.84 -8.51
N ARG A 220 2.90 14.53 -7.60
CA ARG A 220 4.34 14.40 -7.85
C ARG A 220 4.79 12.99 -7.48
N TRP A 221 5.50 12.33 -8.38
CA TRP A 221 6.10 11.02 -8.14
C TRP A 221 7.58 11.16 -7.83
N TYR A 222 8.05 10.33 -6.91
CA TYR A 222 9.40 10.35 -6.40
C TYR A 222 10.03 8.96 -6.47
N LEU A 223 11.34 8.95 -6.73
CA LEU A 223 12.22 7.80 -6.56
C LEU A 223 13.43 8.27 -5.75
N ASP A 224 13.69 7.65 -4.61
CA ASP A 224 14.80 7.96 -3.70
C ASP A 224 14.89 9.46 -3.35
N GLY A 225 13.73 10.09 -3.13
CA GLY A 225 13.61 11.51 -2.80
C GLY A 225 13.62 12.47 -3.99
N GLU A 226 13.94 11.99 -5.19
CA GLU A 226 14.00 12.81 -6.41
C GLU A 226 12.69 12.77 -7.19
N VAL A 227 12.20 13.95 -7.63
CA VAL A 227 10.98 14.04 -8.46
C VAL A 227 11.24 13.46 -9.84
N ILE A 228 10.47 12.45 -10.23
CA ILE A 228 10.57 11.80 -11.55
C ILE A 228 9.54 12.32 -12.56
N TYR A 229 8.33 12.68 -12.12
CA TYR A 229 7.34 13.38 -12.95
C TYR A 229 6.22 14.01 -12.11
N VAL A 230 5.54 14.99 -12.72
CA VAL A 230 4.46 15.77 -12.11
C VAL A 230 3.22 15.74 -13.00
N ARG A 231 2.03 15.79 -12.40
CA ARG A 231 0.74 15.95 -13.08
C ARG A 231 -0.08 17.02 -12.39
N GLY A 232 -0.43 18.07 -13.13
CA GLY A 232 -1.35 19.10 -12.63
C GLY A 232 -2.82 18.67 -12.74
N ARG A 233 -3.63 19.12 -11.79
CA ARG A 233 -5.08 19.00 -11.77
C ARG A 233 -5.74 19.68 -12.94
N TYR A 234 -5.18 20.80 -13.37
CA TYR A 234 -5.74 21.61 -14.44
C TYR A 234 -4.93 21.45 -15.73
N VAL A 235 -5.61 21.58 -16.86
CA VAL A 235 -5.01 21.51 -18.19
C VAL A 235 -5.40 22.72 -19.03
N ASP A 236 -4.51 23.09 -19.94
CA ASP A 236 -4.79 24.12 -20.93
C ASP A 236 -5.78 23.63 -22.01
N ARG A 237 -6.12 24.51 -22.98
CA ARG A 237 -7.04 24.19 -24.08
C ARG A 237 -6.57 23.03 -24.98
N ARG A 238 -5.27 22.70 -24.95
CA ARG A 238 -4.64 21.61 -25.70
C ARG A 238 -4.50 20.34 -24.85
N GLY A 239 -4.91 20.37 -23.59
CA GLY A 239 -4.79 19.27 -22.66
C GLY A 239 -3.42 19.08 -22.05
N ARG A 240 -2.55 20.10 -22.13
CA ARG A 240 -1.24 20.07 -21.47
C ARG A 240 -1.44 20.37 -19.99
N PRO A 241 -0.83 19.60 -19.07
CA PRO A 241 -0.87 19.89 -17.63
C PRO A 241 -0.38 21.31 -17.33
N LEU A 242 -1.13 22.02 -16.49
CA LEU A 242 -0.73 23.29 -15.91
C LEU A 242 0.01 23.04 -14.58
N PRO A 243 0.93 23.93 -14.16
CA PRO A 243 1.57 23.81 -12.86
C PRO A 243 0.54 23.90 -11.73
N GLY A 244 0.79 23.19 -10.62
CA GLY A 244 -0.06 23.25 -9.44
C GLY A 244 0.24 24.45 -8.55
N CYS A 245 1.48 24.93 -8.53
CA CYS A 245 1.96 26.11 -7.82
C CYS A 245 2.01 27.36 -8.71
N ASP A 246 1.86 28.55 -8.10
CA ASP A 246 2.03 29.88 -8.71
C ASP A 246 1.24 30.13 -9.99
N ARG A 247 0.23 29.30 -10.26
CA ARG A 247 -0.66 29.45 -11.40
C ARG A 247 -1.62 30.62 -11.13
N PRO A 248 -1.77 31.60 -12.04
CA PRO A 248 -2.77 32.65 -11.88
C PRO A 248 -4.19 32.09 -11.78
N SER A 249 -5.04 32.75 -11.00
CA SER A 249 -6.47 32.47 -10.99
C SER A 249 -7.06 32.61 -12.40
N GLY A 250 -8.04 31.78 -12.74
CA GLY A 250 -8.64 31.82 -14.06
C GLY A 250 -9.75 30.81 -14.27
N SER A 251 -9.99 30.48 -15.54
CA SER A 251 -10.97 29.47 -15.93
C SER A 251 -10.27 28.36 -16.69
N ASN A 252 -10.06 27.23 -16.02
CA ASN A 252 -9.27 26.11 -16.52
C ASN A 252 -10.10 24.81 -16.53
N ARG A 253 -9.67 23.83 -17.32
CA ARG A 253 -10.31 22.49 -17.34
C ARG A 253 -9.64 21.60 -16.32
N ILE A 254 -10.41 20.81 -15.60
CA ILE A 254 -9.85 19.74 -14.77
C ILE A 254 -9.44 18.58 -15.67
N ALA A 255 -8.25 18.06 -15.46
CA ALA A 255 -7.79 16.81 -16.06
C ALA A 255 -8.74 15.68 -15.64
N PRO A 256 -9.37 14.96 -16.58
CA PRO A 256 -10.46 14.04 -16.26
C PRO A 256 -10.00 12.75 -15.55
N TYR A 257 -8.68 12.52 -15.48
CA TYR A 257 -8.04 11.45 -14.73
C TYR A 257 -7.55 11.90 -13.34
N PHE A 258 -7.69 13.19 -12.99
CA PHE A 258 -7.15 13.70 -11.73
C PHE A 258 -8.12 13.43 -10.57
N PRO A 259 -7.64 12.92 -9.43
CA PRO A 259 -8.45 12.65 -8.25
C PRO A 259 -9.29 13.85 -7.79
N ARG A 260 -10.51 13.59 -7.31
CA ARG A 260 -11.41 14.61 -6.78
C ARG A 260 -11.06 14.93 -5.32
N PRO A 261 -11.31 16.16 -4.85
CA PRO A 261 -11.02 16.56 -3.46
C PRO A 261 -11.73 15.76 -2.37
N GLN A 262 -12.83 15.09 -2.70
CA GLN A 262 -13.60 14.25 -1.78
C GLN A 262 -13.25 12.76 -1.87
N ASP A 263 -12.39 12.38 -2.81
CA ASP A 263 -12.02 10.98 -2.96
C ASP A 263 -11.18 10.54 -1.76
N LYS A 264 -11.49 9.34 -1.28
CA LYS A 264 -10.79 8.67 -0.21
C LYS A 264 -10.19 7.40 -0.79
N VAL A 265 -8.93 7.13 -0.48
CA VAL A 265 -8.23 5.95 -1.00
C VAL A 265 -7.61 5.14 0.13
N ASN A 266 -7.70 3.82 0.03
CA ASN A 266 -6.86 2.92 0.82
C ASN A 266 -5.50 2.76 0.14
N VAL A 267 -4.51 2.31 0.90
CA VAL A 267 -3.17 1.99 0.43
C VAL A 267 -3.07 0.50 0.12
N LEU A 268 -2.43 0.14 -0.99
CA LEU A 268 -2.29 -1.23 -1.48
C LEU A 268 -0.86 -1.53 -1.93
N ALA A 269 -0.42 -2.75 -1.64
CA ALA A 269 0.80 -3.31 -2.20
C ALA A 269 0.52 -4.75 -2.64
N ASP A 270 0.96 -5.13 -3.83
CA ASP A 270 0.81 -6.49 -4.33
C ASP A 270 2.00 -6.94 -5.15
N ASN A 271 2.16 -8.26 -5.24
CA ASN A 271 3.06 -8.92 -6.16
C ASN A 271 2.30 -10.03 -6.87
N SER A 272 2.08 -9.84 -8.16
CA SER A 272 1.24 -10.70 -8.98
C SER A 272 1.97 -11.22 -10.22
N VAL A 273 1.32 -12.15 -10.92
CA VAL A 273 1.79 -12.66 -12.21
C VAL A 273 0.85 -12.17 -13.29
N ASP A 274 1.37 -11.43 -14.27
CA ASP A 274 0.56 -10.98 -15.39
C ASP A 274 0.27 -12.12 -16.38
N LYS A 275 -0.70 -11.94 -17.26
CA LYS A 275 -1.02 -12.89 -18.33
C LYS A 275 -0.03 -12.81 -19.49
N PRO A 276 0.03 -13.85 -20.34
CA PRO A 276 0.74 -13.80 -21.61
C PRO A 276 0.29 -12.62 -22.49
N LYS A 277 1.26 -11.90 -23.06
CA LYS A 277 1.02 -10.66 -23.84
C LYS A 277 0.31 -9.56 -23.04
N GLY A 278 0.26 -9.67 -21.71
CA GLY A 278 -0.14 -8.60 -20.82
C GLY A 278 0.90 -7.49 -20.76
N TYR A 279 0.70 -6.53 -19.87
CA TYR A 279 1.64 -5.44 -19.66
C TYR A 279 3.04 -5.95 -19.31
N CYS A 280 3.18 -6.82 -18.31
CA CYS A 280 4.43 -7.47 -17.90
C CYS A 280 4.69 -8.80 -18.61
N ASN A 281 3.93 -9.07 -19.68
CA ASN A 281 4.12 -10.19 -20.60
C ASN A 281 4.40 -11.53 -19.90
N GLY A 282 3.44 -11.96 -19.09
CA GLY A 282 3.61 -13.17 -18.31
C GLY A 282 3.75 -14.47 -19.09
N PRO A 283 4.01 -15.56 -18.39
CA PRO A 283 4.50 -16.77 -19.01
C PRO A 283 3.36 -17.56 -19.68
N LYS A 284 3.60 -18.04 -20.92
CA LYS A 284 2.61 -18.87 -21.67
C LYS A 284 2.36 -20.24 -21.05
N LYS A 285 3.30 -20.71 -20.23
CA LYS A 285 3.24 -21.97 -19.48
C LYS A 285 3.52 -21.65 -18.01
N PRO A 286 3.08 -22.49 -17.07
CA PRO A 286 3.48 -22.35 -15.67
C PRO A 286 5.02 -22.21 -15.58
N GLU A 287 5.46 -21.21 -14.84
CA GLU A 287 6.87 -20.85 -14.66
C GLU A 287 7.11 -20.65 -13.17
N PRO A 288 8.10 -21.36 -12.57
CA PRO A 288 8.49 -21.13 -11.19
C PRO A 288 9.45 -19.96 -11.12
N TRP A 289 9.40 -19.22 -10.02
CA TRP A 289 10.45 -18.29 -9.66
C TRP A 289 11.16 -18.78 -8.41
N PRO A 290 12.44 -18.42 -8.23
CA PRO A 290 13.13 -18.63 -6.98
C PRO A 290 12.35 -18.00 -5.80
N THR A 291 12.38 -18.60 -4.62
CA THR A 291 11.60 -18.18 -3.44
C THR A 291 11.94 -16.75 -2.96
N GLU A 292 13.11 -16.24 -3.34
CA GLU A 292 13.58 -14.87 -3.15
C GLU A 292 12.96 -13.85 -4.14
N SER A 293 12.21 -14.32 -5.15
CA SER A 293 11.49 -13.49 -6.12
C SER A 293 10.19 -12.96 -5.54
N ALA A 294 10.30 -12.32 -4.37
CA ALA A 294 9.23 -11.63 -3.68
C ALA A 294 9.49 -10.12 -3.66
N MET A 295 8.43 -9.34 -3.51
CA MET A 295 8.57 -7.94 -3.13
C MET A 295 8.79 -7.88 -1.63
N LEU A 296 9.93 -7.31 -1.24
CA LEU A 296 10.33 -7.13 0.15
C LEU A 296 10.11 -5.68 0.54
N VAL A 297 9.36 -5.44 1.61
CA VAL A 297 8.93 -4.11 2.05
C VAL A 297 9.43 -3.89 3.48
N ASP A 298 10.23 -2.85 3.65
CA ASP A 298 10.75 -2.40 4.96
C ASP A 298 9.68 -1.58 5.70
N TYR A 299 9.10 -0.58 5.03
CA TYR A 299 7.99 0.20 5.61
C TYR A 299 7.01 0.71 4.56
N ILE A 300 5.80 1.03 5.04
CA ILE A 300 4.80 1.83 4.34
C ILE A 300 4.37 2.98 5.25
N ARG A 301 4.41 4.22 4.75
CA ARG A 301 4.09 5.42 5.51
C ARG A 301 3.19 6.37 4.73
N VAL A 302 2.27 7.02 5.43
CA VAL A 302 1.40 8.07 4.88
C VAL A 302 1.52 9.32 5.73
N TYR A 303 1.75 10.43 5.06
CA TYR A 303 1.90 11.73 5.68
C TYR A 303 0.87 12.72 5.13
N GLN A 304 0.38 13.62 5.97
CA GLN A 304 -0.49 14.72 5.57
C GLN A 304 0.04 16.04 6.12
N ARG A 305 0.03 17.08 5.29
CA ARG A 305 0.36 18.45 5.73
C ARG A 305 -0.65 18.98 6.75
N VAL A 306 -1.92 18.72 6.46
CA VAL A 306 -3.04 18.93 7.37
C VAL A 306 -3.74 17.59 7.55
N PRO A 307 -3.58 16.93 8.71
CA PRO A 307 -4.28 15.68 8.99
C PRO A 307 -5.80 15.85 8.81
N GLN A 308 -6.41 14.95 8.04
CA GLN A 308 -7.86 14.92 7.89
C GLN A 308 -8.55 14.57 9.23
N GLU A 309 -9.84 14.86 9.34
CA GLU A 309 -10.62 14.56 10.54
C GLU A 309 -10.48 13.09 10.96
N GLY A 310 -10.26 12.86 12.27
CA GLY A 310 -10.06 11.53 12.84
C GLY A 310 -8.63 11.02 12.80
N LEU A 311 -7.73 11.68 12.05
CA LEU A 311 -6.30 11.38 12.08
C LEU A 311 -5.55 12.36 12.99
N SER A 312 -4.50 11.85 13.62
CA SER A 312 -3.59 12.64 14.45
C SER A 312 -2.18 12.52 13.91
N ASP A 313 -1.38 13.56 14.15
CA ASP A 313 0.05 13.49 13.87
C ASP A 313 0.71 12.51 14.85
N LEU A 314 1.14 11.36 14.32
CA LEU A 314 1.79 10.29 15.07
C LEU A 314 3.12 10.76 15.69
N CYS A 315 3.72 11.83 15.16
CA CYS A 315 4.93 12.45 15.68
C CYS A 315 4.66 13.56 16.72
N SER A 316 3.41 14.01 16.88
CA SER A 316 3.08 15.13 17.77
C SER A 316 3.13 14.80 19.26
N ALA A 317 3.03 13.51 19.61
CA ALA A 317 3.21 13.07 20.98
C ALA A 317 4.71 12.98 21.29
N PRO A 318 5.24 13.68 22.31
CA PRO A 318 6.58 13.41 22.81
C PRO A 318 6.56 12.06 23.54
N LYS A 319 6.52 10.96 22.79
CA LYS A 319 6.82 9.65 23.35
C LYS A 319 8.31 9.47 23.17
N LYS A 320 9.08 10.00 24.13
CA LYS A 320 10.44 9.49 24.37
C LYS A 320 10.31 7.97 24.36
N LEU A 321 11.01 7.32 23.46
CA LEU A 321 11.00 5.87 23.41
C LEU A 321 11.35 5.34 24.81
N THR A 322 10.49 4.50 25.36
CA THR A 322 10.69 3.87 26.67
C THR A 322 10.57 2.37 26.55
N LEU A 323 11.48 1.67 27.20
CA LEU A 323 11.41 0.22 27.36
C LEU A 323 10.70 -0.14 28.67
N SER A 324 9.77 -1.09 28.59
CA SER A 324 9.12 -1.71 29.72
C SER A 324 9.36 -3.22 29.71
N PRO A 325 9.83 -3.81 30.82
CA PRO A 325 10.22 -3.14 32.05
C PRO A 325 11.56 -2.41 31.90
N SER A 326 11.85 -1.42 32.74
CA SER A 326 13.14 -0.71 32.75
C SER A 326 14.29 -1.54 33.34
N ASN A 327 13.96 -2.61 34.07
CA ASN A 327 14.85 -3.67 34.51
C ASN A 327 14.03 -4.95 34.82
N ALA A 328 14.66 -6.12 34.90
CA ALA A 328 13.99 -7.30 35.44
C ALA A 328 14.97 -8.31 36.04
N VAL A 329 14.44 -9.19 36.89
CA VAL A 329 15.13 -10.38 37.38
C VAL A 329 14.43 -11.60 36.79
N LEU A 330 15.19 -12.52 36.21
CA LEU A 330 14.70 -13.73 35.56
C LEU A 330 15.28 -14.95 36.26
N LYS A 331 14.44 -15.94 36.56
CA LYS A 331 14.92 -17.26 36.95
C LYS A 331 15.32 -18.05 35.71
N ASN A 332 16.12 -19.10 35.90
CA ASN A 332 16.45 -19.99 34.81
C ASN A 332 15.17 -20.55 34.16
N SER A 333 15.13 -20.59 32.82
CA SER A 333 13.97 -20.93 31.98
C SER A 333 12.79 -19.94 31.95
N ASP A 334 12.82 -18.86 32.73
CA ASP A 334 11.80 -17.81 32.65
C ASP A 334 11.82 -17.10 31.28
N GLN A 335 10.64 -16.62 30.88
CA GLN A 335 10.46 -15.73 29.74
C GLN A 335 10.07 -14.33 30.20
N ARG A 336 10.41 -13.32 29.38
CA ARG A 336 10.06 -11.93 29.64
C ARG A 336 9.78 -11.16 28.37
N ASN A 337 8.67 -10.44 28.38
CA ASN A 337 8.36 -9.48 27.34
C ASN A 337 9.06 -8.17 27.67
N VAL A 338 9.71 -7.61 26.67
CA VAL A 338 10.25 -6.25 26.67
C VAL A 338 9.59 -5.48 25.55
N GLU A 339 8.88 -4.42 25.90
CA GLU A 339 8.09 -3.63 24.98
C GLU A 339 8.62 -2.19 24.93
N LEU A 340 8.80 -1.71 23.71
CA LEU A 340 9.02 -0.33 23.36
C LEU A 340 7.67 0.39 23.30
N THR A 341 7.63 1.58 23.88
CA THR A 341 6.48 2.48 23.77
C THR A 341 6.94 3.79 23.13
N GLY A 342 6.24 4.20 22.06
CA GLY A 342 6.49 5.44 21.33
C GLY A 342 6.36 5.25 19.83
N ALA A 343 6.35 6.35 19.08
CA ALA A 343 6.50 6.27 17.63
C ALA A 343 7.96 5.95 17.33
N HIS A 344 8.19 4.98 16.47
CA HIS A 344 9.52 4.51 16.08
C HIS A 344 9.52 4.17 14.59
N GLY A 345 10.71 4.19 13.98
CA GLY A 345 10.95 3.52 12.70
C GLY A 345 11.29 2.05 12.91
N SER A 346 12.16 1.51 12.07
CA SER A 346 12.61 0.13 12.14
C SER A 346 13.34 -0.17 13.47
N LEU A 347 13.15 -1.36 14.04
CA LEU A 347 13.70 -1.78 15.33
C LEU A 347 14.69 -2.94 15.18
N LEU A 348 15.95 -2.68 15.52
CA LEU A 348 16.93 -3.74 15.68
C LEU A 348 17.02 -4.15 17.15
N TRP A 349 16.55 -5.36 17.47
CA TRP A 349 16.68 -5.93 18.81
C TRP A 349 17.86 -6.89 18.92
N GLU A 350 18.66 -6.68 19.96
CA GLU A 350 19.82 -7.48 20.33
C GLU A 350 19.72 -7.88 21.80
N CYS A 351 20.27 -9.03 22.16
CA CYS A 351 20.42 -9.42 23.56
C CYS A 351 21.80 -10.04 23.81
N SER A 352 22.26 -9.98 25.06
CA SER A 352 23.51 -10.64 25.46
C SER A 352 23.41 -12.16 25.42
N GLU A 353 24.55 -12.86 25.38
CA GLU A 353 24.65 -14.32 25.21
C GLU A 353 23.84 -15.17 26.22
N GLY A 354 23.50 -14.62 27.40
CA GLY A 354 22.68 -15.31 28.40
C GLY A 354 21.18 -15.29 28.11
N LEU A 355 20.76 -14.63 27.03
CA LEU A 355 19.37 -14.49 26.60
C LEU A 355 19.21 -14.95 25.15
N GLN A 356 18.00 -15.40 24.83
CA GLN A 356 17.57 -15.69 23.48
C GLN A 356 16.23 -14.98 23.21
N ILE A 357 16.14 -14.22 22.13
CA ILE A 357 14.85 -13.71 21.64
C ILE A 357 14.07 -14.89 21.04
N THR A 358 12.88 -15.15 21.56
CA THR A 358 12.00 -16.24 21.14
C THR A 358 10.80 -15.76 20.32
N GLU A 359 10.44 -14.48 20.44
CA GLU A 359 9.29 -13.89 19.74
C GLU A 359 9.55 -12.40 19.50
N ARG A 360 8.99 -11.85 18.42
CA ARG A 360 8.98 -10.43 18.08
C ARG A 360 7.54 -9.98 17.85
N THR A 361 7.18 -8.84 18.43
CA THR A 361 5.92 -8.13 18.16
C THR A 361 6.26 -6.79 17.53
N TYR A 362 5.25 -6.08 17.00
CA TYR A 362 5.44 -4.75 16.38
C TYR A 362 6.29 -3.79 17.24
N ASN A 363 6.18 -3.88 18.56
CA ASN A 363 6.84 -2.99 19.48
C ASN A 363 7.69 -3.71 20.53
N GLY A 364 8.02 -4.99 20.38
CA GLY A 364 8.63 -5.72 21.48
C GLY A 364 9.23 -7.06 21.14
N VAL A 365 9.88 -7.66 22.14
CA VAL A 365 10.45 -8.99 22.06
C VAL A 365 10.13 -9.80 23.31
N THR A 366 9.92 -11.10 23.12
CA THR A 366 9.95 -12.08 24.22
C THR A 366 11.35 -12.67 24.27
N VAL A 367 12.01 -12.59 25.43
CA VAL A 367 13.30 -13.24 25.67
C VAL A 367 13.19 -14.40 26.64
N LYS A 368 14.12 -15.34 26.54
CA LYS A 368 14.29 -16.46 27.48
C LYS A 368 15.73 -16.53 27.98
N ALA A 369 15.91 -16.83 29.26
CA ALA A 369 17.23 -17.12 29.84
C ALA A 369 17.83 -18.43 29.29
N VAL A 370 19.10 -18.40 28.88
CA VAL A 370 19.86 -19.56 28.37
C VAL A 370 21.10 -19.87 29.20
N GLY A 371 20.89 -20.36 30.43
CA GLY A 371 21.91 -21.05 31.23
C GLY A 371 23.10 -20.24 31.75
N LYS A 372 23.16 -18.92 31.49
CA LYS A 372 24.24 -18.03 31.97
C LYS A 372 23.69 -17.09 33.05
N ALA A 373 24.09 -17.30 34.31
CA ALA A 373 23.73 -16.45 35.43
C ALA A 373 24.34 -15.04 35.32
N GLY A 374 23.79 -14.09 36.06
CA GLY A 374 24.34 -12.75 36.23
C GLY A 374 23.72 -11.69 35.31
N LYS A 375 24.39 -10.54 35.24
CA LYS A 375 23.95 -9.37 34.46
C LYS A 375 23.91 -9.68 32.96
N GLN A 376 22.73 -9.50 32.39
CA GLN A 376 22.42 -9.56 30.97
C GLN A 376 21.76 -8.24 30.53
N TRP A 377 21.56 -8.08 29.23
CA TRP A 377 20.89 -6.92 28.68
C TRP A 377 20.09 -7.26 27.43
N ILE A 378 19.06 -6.46 27.18
CA ILE A 378 18.38 -6.36 25.90
C ILE A 378 18.54 -4.93 25.41
N ARG A 379 18.91 -4.79 24.15
CA ARG A 379 19.07 -3.50 23.48
C ARG A 379 18.11 -3.43 22.31
N VAL A 380 17.52 -2.26 22.11
CA VAL A 380 16.86 -1.90 20.87
C VAL A 380 17.53 -0.68 20.29
N VAL A 381 17.74 -0.71 18.97
CA VAL A 381 18.15 0.44 18.17
C VAL A 381 16.99 0.78 17.26
N SER A 382 16.38 1.95 17.44
CA SER A 382 15.42 2.49 16.49
C SER A 382 16.18 3.30 15.44
N THR A 383 16.00 2.91 14.19
CA THR A 383 16.56 3.56 13.00
C THR A 383 15.44 3.99 12.07
N ASN A 384 15.76 4.80 11.06
CA ASN A 384 14.79 5.25 10.05
C ASN A 384 13.51 5.88 10.66
N ASP A 385 13.59 6.50 11.84
CA ASP A 385 12.42 7.05 12.54
C ASP A 385 11.69 8.08 11.64
N PRO A 386 10.40 7.88 11.32
CA PRO A 386 9.66 8.83 10.48
C PRO A 386 9.45 10.19 11.16
N CYS A 387 9.69 10.28 12.47
CA CYS A 387 9.54 11.46 13.30
C CYS A 387 10.87 12.10 13.74
N SER A 388 12.02 11.45 13.46
CA SER A 388 13.33 11.94 13.87
C SER A 388 14.45 11.48 12.95
N THR A 389 15.50 12.30 12.79
CA THR A 389 16.73 11.87 12.10
C THR A 389 17.73 11.21 13.06
N GLU A 390 17.43 11.20 14.35
CA GLU A 390 18.30 10.62 15.38
C GLU A 390 18.09 9.12 15.47
N THR A 391 19.18 8.36 15.52
CA THR A 391 19.15 6.96 15.95
C THR A 391 19.00 6.92 17.46
N VAL A 392 17.99 6.21 17.96
CA VAL A 392 17.75 6.06 19.40
C VAL A 392 18.15 4.67 19.83
N THR A 393 19.04 4.56 20.81
CA THR A 393 19.42 3.29 21.44
C THR A 393 18.93 3.26 22.87
N LEU A 394 18.22 2.19 23.24
CA LEU A 394 17.74 1.94 24.59
C LEU A 394 18.16 0.54 25.04
N GLU A 395 18.43 0.39 26.33
CA GLU A 395 18.86 -0.87 26.91
C GLU A 395 18.09 -1.17 28.21
N VAL A 396 17.66 -2.41 28.37
CA VAL A 396 17.08 -2.94 29.60
C VAL A 396 18.09 -3.88 30.24
N PRO A 397 18.65 -3.55 31.41
CA PRO A 397 19.44 -4.49 32.19
C PRO A 397 18.54 -5.58 32.79
N LEU A 398 18.99 -6.82 32.70
CA LEU A 398 18.36 -8.01 33.25
C LEU A 398 19.33 -8.75 34.17
N GLU A 399 18.84 -9.35 35.25
CA GLU A 399 19.64 -10.21 36.12
C GLU A 399 19.10 -11.64 36.04
N ILE A 400 19.92 -12.61 35.64
CA ILE A 400 19.54 -14.03 35.64
C ILE A 400 20.01 -14.68 36.94
N VAL A 401 19.06 -15.25 37.69
CA VAL A 401 19.29 -16.03 38.91
C VAL A 401 19.00 -17.50 38.61
N LEU A 402 19.95 -18.39 38.92
CA LEU A 402 19.83 -19.82 38.64
C LEU A 402 18.88 -20.55 39.60
#